data_AF-A0A1B1LTG1-F1
#
_entry.id   AF-A0A1B1LTG1-F1
#
_cell.length_a   1.000
_cell.length_b   1.000
_cell.length_c   1.000
_cell.angle_alpha   90.00
_cell.angle_beta   90.00
_cell.angle_gamma   90.00
#
_symmetry.space_group_name_H-M   'P 1'
#
loop_
_entity.id
_entity.type
_entity.pdbx_description
1 polymer ?
#
loop_
_entity_poly.entity_id
_entity_poly.type
_entity_poly.pdbx_seq_one_letter_code
_entity_poly.pdbx_strand_id
1 'polypeptide(L)'
;QVNNGCELKPSALSSPPRVDVGGHDLRTFYTLVMTDPDAPSPSDPTLREYLHWIVTDIPATTCNSFGRELVIYESPRPTIGIHRFVFTLFKQMGRQTVYPPESRQNFSTRDFAFINGLGLPVAAVYFNAQKETAGGRRR
;
A
#
# COMPACT_ATOMS: atom_id res chain seq x y z
N GLN A 1 -10.57 6.21 -8.56
CA GLN A 1 -10.74 6.42 -7.12
C GLN A 1 -10.89 5.06 -6.47
N VAL A 2 -10.18 4.82 -5.36
CA VAL A 2 -10.33 3.56 -4.58
C VAL A 2 -11.34 3.81 -3.48
N ASN A 3 -12.34 2.93 -3.37
CA ASN A 3 -13.32 2.92 -2.29
C ASN A 3 -13.17 1.60 -1.53
N ASN A 4 -13.39 1.61 -0.22
CA ASN A 4 -13.22 0.40 0.60
C ASN A 4 -14.02 -0.79 0.03
N GLY A 5 -13.30 -1.88 -0.26
CA GLY A 5 -13.88 -3.12 -0.77
C GLY A 5 -14.18 -3.13 -2.27
N CYS A 6 -13.86 -2.06 -3.03
CA CYS A 6 -14.04 -2.09 -4.48
C CYS A 6 -13.12 -3.14 -5.13
N GLU A 7 -13.59 -3.78 -6.21
CA GLU A 7 -12.78 -4.71 -6.97
C GLU A 7 -12.06 -3.99 -8.11
N LEU A 8 -10.75 -4.20 -8.22
CA LEU A 8 -9.91 -3.66 -9.30
C LEU A 8 -9.22 -4.81 -10.05
N LYS A 9 -9.15 -4.67 -11.37
CA LYS A 9 -8.44 -5.63 -12.21
C LYS A 9 -6.93 -5.45 -12.05
N PRO A 10 -6.13 -6.54 -11.96
CA PRO A 10 -4.67 -6.47 -11.94
C PRO A 10 -4.07 -5.63 -13.07
N SER A 11 -4.67 -5.66 -14.27
CA SER A 11 -4.26 -4.82 -15.41
C SER A 11 -4.32 -3.31 -15.13
N ALA A 12 -5.33 -2.86 -14.37
CA ALA A 12 -5.47 -1.47 -13.94
C ALA A 12 -4.48 -1.06 -12.83
N LEU A 13 -3.76 -2.03 -12.27
CA LEU A 13 -2.80 -1.87 -11.16
C LEU A 13 -1.36 -2.13 -11.62
N SER A 14 -1.12 -2.13 -12.93
CA SER A 14 0.20 -2.37 -13.53
C SER A 14 1.22 -1.26 -13.20
N SER A 15 0.74 -0.04 -12.98
CA SER A 15 1.54 1.12 -12.57
C SER A 15 1.11 1.61 -11.17
N PRO A 16 2.01 2.27 -10.41
CA PRO A 16 1.65 2.84 -9.11
C PRO A 16 0.50 3.84 -9.27
N PRO A 17 -0.54 3.77 -8.42
CA PRO A 17 -1.63 4.74 -8.46
C PRO A 17 -1.17 6.11 -7.95
N ARG A 18 -1.83 7.16 -8.44
CA ARG A 18 -1.72 8.48 -7.80
C ARG A 18 -2.46 8.46 -6.47
N VAL A 19 -1.78 8.89 -5.40
CA VAL A 19 -2.33 9.01 -4.06
C VAL A 19 -2.19 10.47 -3.61
N ASP A 20 -3.30 11.19 -3.63
CA ASP A 20 -3.38 12.55 -3.09
C ASP A 20 -3.60 12.50 -1.57
N VAL A 21 -2.81 13.27 -0.83
CA VAL A 21 -2.83 13.32 0.63
C VAL A 21 -3.31 14.70 1.07
N GLY A 22 -4.29 14.74 1.97
CA GLY A 22 -4.80 15.98 2.55
C GLY A 22 -3.88 16.58 3.61
N GLY A 23 -4.46 17.36 4.50
CA GLY A 23 -3.77 18.01 5.62
C GLY A 23 -3.89 19.53 5.58
N HIS A 24 -3.43 20.18 6.65
CA HIS A 24 -3.51 21.64 6.80
C HIS A 24 -2.15 22.28 7.10
N ASP A 25 -1.16 21.50 7.53
CA ASP A 25 0.16 21.98 7.92
C ASP A 25 1.22 21.52 6.91
N LEU A 26 1.85 22.48 6.23
CA LEU A 26 2.88 22.25 5.22
C LEU A 26 4.18 21.66 5.80
N ARG A 27 4.34 21.64 7.13
CA ARG A 27 5.48 20.99 7.80
C ARG A 27 5.21 19.53 8.14
N THR A 28 3.99 19.05 7.91
CA THR A 28 3.63 17.65 8.13
C THR A 28 4.01 16.80 6.92
N PHE A 29 4.63 15.65 7.21
CA PHE A 29 5.02 14.65 6.21
C PHE A 29 4.33 13.33 6.51
N TYR A 30 4.07 12.55 5.46
CA TYR A 30 3.39 11.27 5.56
C TYR A 30 4.19 10.14 4.93
N THR A 31 4.00 8.94 5.48
CA THR A 31 4.44 7.68 4.90
C THR A 31 3.22 6.89 4.42
N LEU A 32 3.22 6.52 3.15
CA LEU A 32 2.27 5.61 2.53
C LEU A 32 2.87 4.21 2.46
N VAL A 33 2.11 3.21 2.91
CA VAL A 33 2.46 1.79 2.84
C VAL A 33 1.35 1.05 2.08
N MET A 34 1.71 0.19 1.14
CA MET A 34 0.78 -0.73 0.45
C MET A 34 1.15 -2.17 0.75
N THR A 35 0.21 -2.96 1.30
CA THR A 35 0.43 -4.36 1.64
C THR A 35 -0.70 -5.29 1.16
N ASP A 36 -0.37 -6.57 1.06
CA ASP A 36 -1.28 -7.69 0.81
C ASP A 36 -1.22 -8.67 2.01
N PRO A 37 -2.22 -8.69 2.90
CA PRO A 37 -2.27 -9.59 4.05
C PRO A 37 -2.70 -11.02 3.67
N ASP A 38 -3.05 -11.25 2.41
CA ASP A 38 -3.62 -12.49 1.90
C ASP A 38 -2.61 -13.27 1.04
N ALA A 39 -1.33 -12.86 0.99
CA ALA A 39 -0.31 -13.56 0.21
C ALA A 39 0.17 -14.89 0.86
N PRO A 40 0.38 -15.97 0.07
CA PRO A 40 0.12 -16.11 -1.36
C PRO A 40 -1.35 -16.44 -1.70
N SER A 41 -2.16 -16.85 -0.71
CA SER A 41 -3.60 -17.01 -0.85
C SER A 41 -4.34 -16.65 0.45
N PRO A 42 -5.58 -16.13 0.39
CA PRO A 42 -6.32 -15.75 1.60
C PRO A 42 -6.58 -16.92 2.55
N SER A 43 -6.68 -18.15 2.03
CA SER A 43 -6.90 -19.37 2.79
C SER A 43 -5.65 -19.93 3.46
N ASP A 44 -4.47 -19.64 2.91
CA ASP A 44 -3.17 -20.07 3.44
C ASP A 44 -2.14 -18.93 3.29
N PRO A 45 -2.25 -17.86 4.10
CA PRO A 45 -1.51 -16.62 3.90
C PRO A 45 -0.11 -16.67 4.55
N THR A 46 0.73 -17.61 4.13
CA THR A 46 2.06 -17.87 4.73
C THR A 46 3.08 -16.73 4.55
N LEU A 47 2.88 -15.85 3.56
CA LEU A 47 3.78 -14.72 3.27
C LEU A 47 3.26 -13.39 3.83
N ARG A 48 2.18 -13.41 4.62
CA ARG A 48 1.52 -12.20 5.13
C ARG A 48 2.41 -11.40 6.11
N GLU A 49 2.36 -10.07 6.08
CA GLU A 49 1.88 -9.25 4.96
C GLU A 49 2.95 -9.23 3.86
N TYR A 50 2.52 -9.18 2.59
CA TYR A 50 3.44 -8.93 1.47
C TYR A 50 3.45 -7.43 1.15
N LEU A 51 4.63 -6.82 1.19
CA LEU A 51 4.82 -5.39 0.94
C LEU A 51 4.93 -5.09 -0.56
N HIS A 52 3.99 -4.29 -1.05
CA HIS A 52 3.96 -3.83 -2.44
C HIS A 52 4.67 -2.50 -2.65
N TRP A 53 4.53 -1.55 -1.72
CA TRP A 53 5.03 -0.19 -1.93
C TRP A 53 5.24 0.58 -0.63
N ILE A 54 6.30 1.38 -0.55
CA ILE A 54 6.48 2.40 0.50
C ILE A 54 6.94 3.70 -0.14
N VAL A 55 6.21 4.78 0.15
CA VAL A 55 6.61 6.15 -0.16
C VAL A 55 6.64 6.97 1.12
N THR A 56 7.79 7.55 1.44
CA THR A 56 7.98 8.38 2.64
C THR A 56 8.05 9.86 2.26
N ASP A 57 8.11 10.72 3.27
CA ASP A 57 8.34 12.15 3.13
C ASP A 57 7.35 12.85 2.19
N ILE A 58 6.12 12.33 2.06
CA ILE A 58 5.06 12.97 1.26
C ILE A 58 4.61 14.23 2.00
N PRO A 59 4.82 15.44 1.45
CA PRO A 59 4.33 16.65 2.09
C PRO A 59 2.80 16.67 2.15
N ALA A 60 2.23 17.21 3.24
CA ALA A 60 0.79 17.44 3.33
C ALA A 60 0.27 18.24 2.13
N THR A 61 -1.00 18.01 1.74
CA THR A 61 -1.68 18.66 0.59
C THR A 61 -1.10 18.35 -0.80
N THR A 62 -0.18 17.38 -0.90
CA THR A 62 0.44 16.97 -2.16
C THR A 62 0.08 15.52 -2.50
N CYS A 63 0.89 14.84 -3.30
CA CYS A 63 0.69 13.44 -3.63
C CYS A 63 2.01 12.65 -3.57
N ASN A 64 1.91 11.33 -3.69
CA ASN A 64 3.04 10.41 -3.62
C ASN A 64 4.23 10.77 -4.53
N SER A 65 4.03 11.48 -5.65
CA SER A 65 5.14 11.89 -6.54
C SER A 65 6.08 12.94 -5.93
N PHE A 66 5.66 13.62 -4.85
CA PHE A 66 6.51 14.57 -4.11
C PHE A 66 7.23 13.93 -2.92
N GLY A 67 6.92 12.67 -2.62
CA GLY A 67 7.61 11.89 -1.61
C GLY A 67 8.86 11.21 -2.16
N ARG A 68 9.48 10.40 -1.31
CA ARG A 68 10.61 9.53 -1.65
C ARG A 68 10.13 8.09 -1.69
N GLU A 69 10.29 7.42 -2.83
CA GLU A 69 10.03 5.99 -2.93
C GLU A 69 11.13 5.22 -2.19
N LEU A 70 10.74 4.59 -1.08
CA LEU A 70 11.64 3.83 -0.22
C LEU A 70 11.65 2.35 -0.59
N VAL A 71 10.48 1.84 -0.99
CA VAL A 71 10.31 0.49 -1.56
C VAL A 71 9.53 0.66 -2.84
N ILE A 72 10.13 0.25 -3.97
CA ILE A 72 9.56 0.43 -5.31
C ILE A 72 8.21 -0.26 -5.43
N TYR A 73 7.26 0.36 -6.13
CA TYR A 73 5.96 -0.26 -6.40
C TYR A 73 6.09 -1.60 -7.13
N GLU A 74 5.52 -2.65 -6.53
CA GLU A 74 5.37 -3.95 -7.16
C GLU A 74 3.89 -4.19 -7.51
N SER A 75 3.59 -4.41 -8.79
CA SER A 75 2.22 -4.59 -9.28
C SER A 75 1.55 -5.81 -8.62
N PRO A 76 0.31 -5.71 -8.11
CA PRO A 76 -0.51 -6.84 -7.67
C PRO A 76 -0.62 -7.95 -8.72
N ARG A 77 -0.26 -9.19 -8.34
CA ARG A 77 -0.38 -10.39 -9.20
C ARG A 77 -1.00 -11.56 -8.44
N PRO A 78 -2.23 -11.42 -7.90
CA PRO A 78 -2.89 -12.50 -7.19
C PRO A 78 -3.09 -13.70 -8.13
N THR A 79 -2.76 -14.90 -7.64
CA THR A 79 -2.86 -16.15 -8.41
C THR A 79 -4.04 -17.01 -7.97
N ILE A 80 -4.38 -16.98 -6.67
CA ILE A 80 -5.40 -17.82 -6.05
C ILE A 80 -6.26 -16.98 -5.10
N GLY A 81 -7.57 -16.98 -5.32
CA GLY A 81 -8.52 -16.27 -4.46
C GLY A 81 -8.53 -14.75 -4.68
N ILE A 82 -9.27 -14.07 -3.80
CA ILE A 82 -9.46 -12.62 -3.81
C ILE A 82 -8.59 -12.03 -2.71
N HIS A 83 -7.60 -11.23 -3.08
CA HIS A 83 -6.67 -10.58 -2.16
C HIS A 83 -7.11 -9.16 -1.84
N ARG A 84 -6.88 -8.73 -0.60
CA ARG A 84 -7.06 -7.35 -0.15
C ARG A 84 -5.74 -6.58 -0.28
N PHE A 85 -5.71 -5.53 -1.08
CA PHE A 85 -4.58 -4.63 -1.13
C PHE A 85 -4.90 -3.40 -0.30
N VAL A 86 -4.13 -3.21 0.77
CA VAL A 86 -4.39 -2.20 1.79
C VAL A 86 -3.38 -1.06 1.64
N PHE A 87 -3.87 0.15 1.44
CA PHE A 87 -3.08 1.38 1.62
C PHE A 87 -3.26 1.88 3.04
N THR A 88 -2.15 2.10 3.74
CA THR A 88 -2.11 2.69 5.07
C THR A 88 -1.26 3.95 5.04
N LEU A 89 -1.78 5.04 5.60
CA LEU A 89 -1.09 6.33 5.68
C LEU A 89 -0.75 6.66 7.13
N PHE A 90 0.51 7.04 7.38
CA PHE A 90 1.01 7.42 8.69
C PHE A 90 1.57 8.84 8.67
N LYS A 91 1.40 9.57 9.77
CA LYS A 91 2.06 10.86 9.97
C LYS A 91 3.49 10.64 10.49
N GLN A 92 4.48 11.28 9.88
CA GLN A 92 5.85 11.25 10.34
C GLN A 92 6.12 12.29 11.45
N MET A 93 7.07 11.99 12.32
CA MET A 93 7.60 12.94 13.31
C MET A 93 8.50 14.01 12.67
N GLY A 94 9.12 13.69 11.53
CA GLY A 94 9.96 14.60 10.75
C GLY A 94 10.32 14.00 9.39
N ARG A 95 11.05 14.75 8.56
CA ARG A 95 11.56 14.21 7.29
C ARG A 95 12.70 13.22 7.53
N GLN A 96 12.82 12.23 6.66
CA GLN A 96 13.93 11.27 6.63
C GLN A 96 14.10 10.47 7.93
N THR A 97 13.01 10.24 8.67
CA THR A 97 13.02 9.47 9.92
C THR A 97 12.59 8.01 9.74
N VAL A 98 12.33 7.59 8.49
CA VAL A 98 11.78 6.27 8.17
C VAL A 98 12.80 5.45 7.41
N TYR A 99 13.08 4.25 7.91
CA TYR A 99 14.08 3.32 7.39
C TYR A 99 13.42 2.20 6.57
N PRO A 100 14.12 1.67 5.55
CA PRO A 100 13.56 0.61 4.72
C PRO A 100 13.43 -0.70 5.52
N PRO A 101 12.39 -1.51 5.24
CA PRO A 101 12.30 -2.86 5.79
C PRO A 101 13.31 -3.80 5.12
N GLU A 102 13.59 -4.93 5.78
CA GLU A 102 14.55 -5.92 5.30
C GLU A 102 14.00 -6.81 4.18
N SER A 103 12.69 -7.08 4.19
CA SER A 103 12.03 -7.98 3.25
C SER A 103 10.62 -7.48 2.93
N ARG A 104 10.13 -7.87 1.75
CA ARG A 104 8.71 -7.68 1.39
C ARG A 104 7.80 -8.73 2.01
N GLN A 105 8.30 -9.94 2.17
CA GLN A 105 7.54 -11.07 2.71
C GLN A 105 7.56 -11.03 4.22
N ASN A 106 6.47 -11.49 4.85
CA ASN A 106 6.33 -11.48 6.30
C ASN A 106 6.53 -10.09 6.91
N PHE A 107 6.17 -9.05 6.14
CA PHE A 107 6.17 -7.68 6.60
C PHE A 107 5.07 -7.49 7.65
N SER A 108 5.33 -6.61 8.61
CA SER A 108 4.38 -6.22 9.65
C SER A 108 4.23 -4.71 9.62
N THR A 109 3.09 -4.22 9.12
CA THR A 109 2.78 -2.79 9.09
C THR A 109 2.82 -2.19 10.50
N ARG A 110 2.42 -2.98 11.51
CA ARG A 110 2.41 -2.57 12.91
C ARG A 110 3.82 -2.41 13.47
N ASP A 111 4.71 -3.37 13.25
CA ASP A 111 6.08 -3.30 13.77
C ASP A 111 6.88 -2.23 13.03
N PHE A 112 6.66 -2.10 11.72
CA PHE A 112 7.22 -1.01 10.92
C PHE A 112 6.83 0.37 11.48
N ALA A 113 5.54 0.56 11.81
CA ALA A 113 5.08 1.81 12.39
C ALA A 113 5.67 2.08 13.79
N PHE A 114 5.81 1.03 14.61
CA PHE A 114 6.40 1.14 15.94
C PHE A 114 7.89 1.52 15.87
N ILE A 115 8.68 0.79 15.09
CA ILE A 115 10.14 0.98 14.97
C ILE A 115 10.48 2.37 14.40
N ASN A 116 9.68 2.86 13.45
CA ASN A 116 9.89 4.17 12.82
C ASN A 116 9.18 5.33 13.53
N GLY A 117 8.56 5.08 14.70
CA GLY A 117 7.88 6.13 15.48
C GLY A 117 6.70 6.79 14.75
N LEU A 118 6.00 6.06 13.90
CA LEU A 118 4.90 6.56 13.07
C LEU A 118 3.55 6.66 13.81
N GLY A 119 3.43 5.98 14.95
CA GLY A 119 2.19 5.95 15.73
C GLY A 119 1.06 5.17 15.05
N LEU A 120 -0.18 5.63 15.24
CA LEU A 120 -1.37 5.04 14.62
C LEU A 120 -1.57 5.55 13.18
N PRO A 121 -2.18 4.75 12.30
CA PRO A 121 -2.52 5.21 10.96
C PRO A 121 -3.54 6.36 11.00
N VAL A 122 -3.34 7.36 10.15
CA VAL A 122 -4.26 8.51 10.01
C VAL A 122 -5.34 8.26 8.95
N ALA A 123 -5.08 7.33 8.04
CA ALA A 123 -6.03 6.87 7.05
C ALA A 123 -5.67 5.45 6.60
N ALA A 124 -6.69 4.68 6.22
CA ALA A 124 -6.51 3.41 5.53
C ALA A 124 -7.63 3.20 4.52
N VAL A 125 -7.30 2.64 3.37
CA VAL A 125 -8.27 2.23 2.35
C VAL A 125 -7.80 0.92 1.73
N TYR A 126 -8.72 0.04 1.38
CA TYR A 126 -8.38 -1.20 0.70
C TYR A 126 -9.25 -1.46 -0.53
N PHE A 127 -8.70 -2.18 -1.49
CA PHE A 127 -9.44 -2.74 -2.61
C PHE A 127 -9.18 -4.25 -2.72
N ASN A 128 -10.05 -4.93 -3.45
CA ASN A 128 -9.92 -6.35 -3.73
C ASN A 128 -9.38 -6.55 -5.15
N ALA A 129 -8.50 -7.52 -5.35
CA ALA A 129 -8.16 -8.00 -6.69
C ALA A 129 -7.96 -9.50 -6.70
N GLN A 130 -8.28 -10.12 -7.83
CA GLN A 130 -8.09 -11.54 -8.08
C GLN A 130 -7.48 -11.73 -9.46
N LYS A 131 -7.03 -12.96 -9.75
CA LYS A 131 -6.46 -13.31 -11.05
C LYS A 131 -7.42 -12.90 -12.18
N GLU A 132 -6.93 -12.11 -13.13
CA GLU A 132 -7.73 -11.73 -14.30
C GLU A 132 -7.91 -12.98 -15.17
N THR A 133 -9.16 -13.44 -15.29
CA THR A 133 -9.52 -14.47 -16.24
C THR A 133 -9.64 -13.83 -17.62
N ALA A 134 -8.98 -14.39 -18.64
CA ALA A 134 -9.15 -13.96 -20.02
C ALA A 134 -10.64 -14.01 -20.36
N GLY A 135 -11.24 -12.84 -20.60
CA GLY A 135 -12.67 -12.68 -20.64
C GLY A 135 -13.36 -13.68 -21.56
N GLY A 136 -14.31 -14.44 -21.01
CA GLY A 136 -15.35 -15.05 -21.79
C GLY A 136 -16.11 -13.94 -22.51
N ARG A 137 -15.98 -13.87 -23.84
CA ARG A 137 -16.98 -13.23 -24.70
C ARG A 137 -18.34 -13.88 -24.38
N ARG A 138 -19.19 -13.21 -23.61
CA ARG A 138 -20.63 -13.46 -23.72
C ARG A 138 -21.07 -12.82 -25.03
N ARG A 139 -21.26 -13.67 -26.04
CA ARG A 139 -22.07 -13.40 -27.23
C ARG A 139 -23.51 -13.16 -26.83
#